data_AF-Q9R021-F1
#
_entry.id   AF-Q9R021-F1
#
_cell.length_a   1.000
_cell.length_b   1.000
_cell.length_c   1.000
_cell.angle_alpha   90.00
_cell.angle_beta   90.00
_cell.angle_gamma   90.00
#
_symmetry.space_group_name_H-M   'P 1'
#
loop_
_entity.id
_entity.type
_entity.pdbx_description
1 polymer ?
#
loop_
_entity_poly.entity_id
_entity_poly.type
_entity_poly.pdbx_seq_one_letter_code
_entity_poly.pdbx_strand_id
1 'polypeptide(L)'
;DDTHKEDWPSVNMNVADATVTVISEKNEEEVLVECRVRFLSFMGVGKDVHTFAFIMDTGNQRFECHVFWCEPNAANVSEAVQAACMLRYQKCLVARPPSQKVRPPPPPADSVTRRVTTNAKRGVLSLIDTLKQKRPVTETP
;
A
#
# COMPACT_ATOMS: atom_id res chain seq x y z
N ASP A 1 13.08 -8.72 34.94
CA ASP A 1 13.95 -7.61 34.57
C ASP A 1 13.01 -6.47 34.25
N ASP A 2 12.62 -5.73 35.28
CA ASP A 2 11.61 -4.68 35.17
C ASP A 2 12.32 -3.41 34.69
N THR A 3 12.58 -3.32 33.38
CA THR A 3 12.96 -2.04 32.78
C THR A 3 11.83 -1.06 33.01
N HIS A 4 12.10 -0.03 33.80
CA HIS A 4 11.14 1.03 34.05
C HIS A 4 10.95 1.83 32.75
N LYS A 5 9.74 2.33 32.50
CA LYS A 5 9.41 3.12 31.29
C LYS A 5 10.36 4.31 31.08
N GLU A 6 10.95 4.81 32.16
CA GLU A 6 11.93 5.90 32.20
C GLU A 6 13.26 5.56 31.52
N ASP A 7 13.58 4.27 31.38
CA ASP A 7 14.81 3.79 30.74
C ASP A 7 14.65 3.60 29.22
N TRP A 8 13.42 3.72 28.70
CA TRP A 8 13.17 3.50 27.27
C TRP A 8 13.74 4.65 26.44
N PRO A 9 14.52 4.36 25.38
CA PRO A 9 15.06 5.41 24.54
C PRO A 9 13.93 6.09 23.77
N SER A 10 13.91 7.43 23.77
CA SER A 10 13.02 8.19 22.92
C SER A 10 13.46 8.12 21.47
N VAL A 11 12.49 7.89 20.58
CA VAL A 11 12.73 7.65 19.16
C VAL A 11 11.70 8.34 18.29
N ASN A 12 12.12 8.71 17.08
CA ASN A 12 11.24 9.18 16.01
C ASN A 12 11.01 8.07 14.99
N MET A 13 9.75 7.80 14.65
CA MET A 13 9.38 6.87 13.58
C MET A 13 9.05 7.64 12.30
N ASN A 14 9.83 7.39 11.26
CA ASN A 14 9.57 7.90 9.92
C ASN A 14 9.04 6.78 9.01
N VAL A 15 7.88 7.03 8.39
CA VAL A 15 7.18 6.07 7.53
C VAL A 15 7.22 6.57 6.10
N ALA A 16 7.99 5.88 5.26
CA ALA A 16 8.11 6.16 3.83
C ALA A 16 7.40 5.08 3.00
N ASP A 17 7.35 5.29 1.68
CA ASP A 17 6.66 4.43 0.71
C ASP A 17 7.01 2.93 0.78
N ALA A 18 8.25 2.60 1.16
CA ALA A 18 8.75 1.23 1.16
C ALA A 18 9.52 0.85 2.44
N THR A 19 9.70 1.79 3.35
CA THR A 19 10.52 1.62 4.56
C THR A 19 9.88 2.31 5.76
N VAL A 20 10.07 1.72 6.93
CA VAL A 20 9.80 2.31 8.24
C VAL A 20 11.15 2.42 8.94
N THR A 21 11.54 3.63 9.32
CA THR A 21 12.82 3.91 9.97
C THR A 21 12.57 4.46 11.36
N VAL A 22 13.30 3.96 12.34
CA VAL A 22 13.29 4.43 13.74
C VAL A 22 14.64 5.07 14.02
N ILE A 23 14.62 6.32 14.43
CA ILE A 23 15.81 7.16 14.61
C ILE A 23 15.85 7.61 16.08
N SER A 24 17.03 7.65 16.67
CA SER A 24 17.25 8.18 18.02
C SER A 24 16.83 9.64 18.10
N GLU A 25 16.03 10.03 19.10
CA GLU A 25 15.68 11.46 19.29
C GLU A 25 16.91 12.29 19.71
N LYS A 26 17.89 11.66 20.36
CA LYS A 26 19.12 12.33 20.82
C LYS A 26 20.10 12.59 19.68
N ASN A 27 20.04 11.82 18.61
CA ASN A 27 20.95 11.92 17.47
C ASN A 27 20.20 11.53 16.17
N GLU A 28 19.86 12.52 15.36
CA GLU A 28 19.09 12.32 14.12
C GLU A 28 19.85 11.49 13.05
N GLU A 29 21.17 11.35 13.17
CA GLU A 29 21.98 10.50 12.27
C GLU A 29 21.98 9.02 12.70
N GLU A 30 21.57 8.72 13.94
CA GLU A 30 21.57 7.37 14.50
C GLU A 30 20.26 6.63 14.16
N VAL A 31 20.33 5.78 13.13
CA VAL A 31 19.24 4.87 12.76
C VAL A 31 19.29 3.63 13.64
N LEU A 32 18.30 3.46 14.49
CA LEU A 32 18.17 2.31 15.39
C LEU A 32 17.58 1.10 14.67
N VAL A 33 16.59 1.34 13.81
CA VAL A 33 15.90 0.29 13.06
C VAL A 33 15.54 0.79 11.66
N GLU A 34 15.80 -0.02 10.64
CA GLU A 34 15.24 0.20 9.29
C GLU A 34 14.54 -1.08 8.81
N CYS A 35 13.23 -0.98 8.61
CA CYS A 35 12.37 -2.08 8.23
C CYS A 35 11.80 -1.85 6.84
N ARG A 36 11.92 -2.84 5.95
CA ARG A 36 11.26 -2.78 4.62
C ARG A 36 9.82 -3.24 4.73
N VAL A 37 8.88 -2.41 4.32
CA VAL A 37 7.43 -2.67 4.38
C VAL A 37 7.04 -4.01 3.74
N ARG A 38 7.75 -4.47 2.70
CA ARG A 38 7.49 -5.76 2.04
C ARG A 38 7.67 -7.00 2.93
N PHE A 39 8.42 -6.87 4.02
CA PHE A 39 8.72 -7.95 4.97
C PHE A 39 7.97 -7.75 6.30
N LEU A 40 7.17 -6.69 6.43
CA LEU A 40 6.27 -6.52 7.55
C LEU A 40 5.13 -7.53 7.39
N SER A 41 5.10 -8.51 8.28
CA SER A 41 4.18 -9.64 8.25
C SER A 41 2.89 -9.37 9.03
N PHE A 42 3.01 -8.61 10.13
CA PHE A 42 1.88 -8.25 10.99
C PHE A 42 2.15 -6.93 11.70
N MET A 43 1.10 -6.21 12.07
CA MET A 43 1.16 -5.03 12.93
C MET A 43 -0.13 -4.89 13.74
N GLY A 44 -0.06 -4.18 14.86
CA GLY A 44 -1.24 -3.91 15.66
C GLY A 44 -0.99 -2.95 16.81
N VAL A 45 -2.09 -2.41 17.32
CA VAL A 45 -2.15 -1.72 18.61
C VAL A 45 -2.45 -2.77 19.68
N GLY A 46 -1.74 -2.71 20.81
CA GLY A 46 -1.93 -3.62 21.92
C GLY A 46 -3.26 -3.43 22.64
N LYS A 47 -3.46 -4.20 23.72
CA LYS A 47 -4.61 -3.97 24.63
C LYS A 47 -4.54 -2.56 25.26
N ASP A 48 -3.33 -2.10 25.54
CA ASP A 48 -3.07 -0.72 25.88
C ASP A 48 -2.96 0.12 24.59
N VAL A 49 -3.72 1.22 24.53
CA VAL A 49 -3.81 2.11 23.37
C VAL A 49 -2.49 2.81 23.03
N HIS A 50 -1.55 2.89 23.97
CA HIS A 50 -0.23 3.47 23.74
C HIS A 50 0.74 2.47 23.12
N THR A 51 0.45 1.17 23.18
CA THR A 51 1.36 0.15 22.66
C THR A 51 1.12 -0.08 21.19
N PHE A 52 2.14 0.12 20.37
CA PHE A 52 2.16 -0.26 18.96
C PHE A 52 3.24 -1.32 18.72
N ALA A 53 2.97 -2.30 17.87
CA ALA A 53 3.98 -3.25 17.46
C ALA A 53 3.82 -3.67 16.00
N PHE A 54 4.95 -4.04 15.38
CA PHE A 54 4.96 -4.75 14.11
C PHE A 54 5.97 -5.88 14.11
N ILE A 55 5.73 -6.88 13.26
CA ILE A 55 6.52 -8.10 13.14
C ILE A 55 7.13 -8.16 11.74
N MET A 56 8.45 -8.24 11.70
CA MET A 56 9.23 -8.38 10.49
C MET A 56 9.60 -9.84 10.26
N ASP A 57 9.38 -10.34 9.04
CA ASP A 57 9.96 -11.60 8.57
C ASP A 57 11.41 -11.34 8.16
N THR A 58 12.36 -11.85 8.94
CA THR A 58 13.79 -11.73 8.65
C THR A 58 14.33 -12.91 7.84
N GLY A 59 13.43 -13.79 7.37
CA GLY A 59 13.73 -14.99 6.62
C GLY A 59 13.98 -16.21 7.51
N ASN A 60 14.05 -17.40 6.90
CA ASN A 60 14.32 -18.66 7.61
C ASN A 60 13.36 -18.93 8.79
N GLN A 61 12.09 -18.55 8.68
CA GLN A 61 11.09 -18.65 9.75
C GLN A 61 11.51 -17.91 11.03
N ARG A 62 12.33 -16.86 10.90
CA ARG A 62 12.68 -15.96 12.00
C ARG A 62 11.88 -14.68 11.87
N PHE A 63 11.34 -14.25 13.01
CA PHE A 63 10.49 -13.09 13.10
C PHE A 63 10.99 -12.18 14.22
N GLU A 64 11.06 -10.89 13.93
CA GLU A 64 11.46 -9.86 14.89
C GLU A 64 10.27 -8.95 15.17
N CYS A 65 9.93 -8.80 16.45
CA CYS A 65 8.86 -7.91 16.89
C CYS A 65 9.48 -6.62 17.41
N HIS A 66 9.07 -5.50 16.84
CA HIS A 66 9.43 -4.17 17.32
C HIS A 66 8.23 -3.58 18.03
N VAL A 67 8.41 -3.23 19.31
CA VAL A 67 7.35 -2.72 20.18
C VAL A 67 7.69 -1.29 20.57
N PHE A 68 6.68 -0.42 20.50
CA PHE A 68 6.80 1.01 20.75
C PHE A 68 5.73 1.45 21.74
N TRP A 69 6.09 2.44 22.55
CA TRP A 69 5.15 3.20 23.35
C TRP A 69 4.92 4.57 22.71
N CYS A 70 3.67 4.91 22.43
CA CYS A 70 3.27 6.11 21.70
C CYS A 70 2.41 7.01 22.59
N GLU A 71 2.72 8.31 22.60
CA GLU A 71 1.92 9.35 23.28
C GLU A 71 1.27 10.26 22.23
N PRO A 72 -0.01 10.66 22.38
CA PRO A 72 -0.94 10.27 23.45
C PRO A 72 -1.55 8.87 23.26
N ASN A 73 -1.33 8.22 22.11
CA ASN A 73 -1.67 6.82 21.82
C ASN A 73 -1.05 6.41 20.47
N ALA A 74 -1.23 5.15 20.07
CA ALA A 74 -0.67 4.56 18.87
C ALA A 74 -1.47 4.82 17.57
N ALA A 75 -2.58 5.56 17.60
CA ALA A 75 -3.48 5.69 16.44
C ALA A 75 -2.75 6.21 15.20
N ASN A 76 -2.11 7.37 15.29
CA ASN A 76 -1.42 8.01 14.16
C ASN A 76 -0.33 7.12 13.55
N VAL A 77 0.49 6.49 14.39
CA VAL A 77 1.59 5.62 13.94
C VAL A 77 1.03 4.38 13.26
N SER A 78 0.03 3.75 13.87
CA SER A 78 -0.60 2.55 13.30
C SER A 78 -1.26 2.83 11.95
N GLU A 79 -1.96 3.97 11.80
CA GLU A 79 -2.56 4.38 10.53
C GLU A 79 -1.52 4.67 9.46
N ALA A 80 -0.42 5.34 9.81
CA ALA A 80 0.65 5.64 8.87
C ALA A 80 1.31 4.36 8.33
N VAL A 81 1.66 3.41 9.21
CA VAL A 81 2.28 2.14 8.80
C VAL A 81 1.29 1.28 8.00
N GLN A 82 0.01 1.27 8.38
CA GLN A 82 -1.03 0.59 7.62
C GLN A 82 -1.17 1.17 6.21
N ALA A 83 -1.21 2.50 6.07
CA ALA A 83 -1.30 3.17 4.79
C ALA A 83 -0.09 2.86 3.89
N ALA A 84 1.12 2.86 4.45
CA ALA A 84 2.33 2.46 3.74
C ALA A 84 2.25 1.01 3.25
N CYS A 85 1.79 0.08 4.09
CA CYS A 85 1.56 -1.32 3.71
C CYS A 85 0.57 -1.44 2.55
N MET A 86 -0.57 -0.76 2.62
CA MET A 86 -1.58 -0.76 1.57
C MET A 86 -1.05 -0.20 0.25
N LEU A 87 -0.41 0.98 0.28
CA LEU A 87 0.17 1.60 -0.91
C LEU A 87 1.25 0.72 -1.53
N ARG A 88 2.11 0.12 -0.69
CA ARG A 88 3.18 -0.77 -1.16
C ARG A 88 2.62 -2.02 -1.81
N TYR A 89 1.60 -2.63 -1.22
CA TYR A 89 0.90 -3.78 -1.77
C TYR A 89 0.30 -3.46 -3.15
N GLN A 90 -0.43 -2.34 -3.27
CA GLN A 90 -1.01 -1.90 -4.54
C GLN A 90 0.07 -1.64 -5.61
N LYS A 91 1.17 -0.96 -5.26
CA LYS A 91 2.31 -0.73 -6.18
C LYS A 91 2.89 -2.04 -6.70
N CYS A 92 3.00 -3.07 -5.86
CA CYS A 92 3.50 -4.39 -6.28
C CYS A 92 2.53 -5.13 -7.22
N LEU A 93 1.22 -4.98 -7.02
CA LEU A 93 0.22 -5.57 -7.91
C LEU A 93 0.21 -4.90 -9.28
N VAL A 94 0.27 -3.57 -9.33
CA VAL A 94 0.24 -2.79 -10.59
C VAL A 94 1.54 -2.89 -11.37
N ALA A 95 2.69 -2.99 -10.69
CA ALA A 95 3.99 -3.17 -11.34
C ALA A 95 4.14 -4.57 -11.98
N ARG A 96 3.26 -5.52 -11.69
CA ARG A 96 3.24 -6.81 -12.38
C ARG A 96 2.87 -6.54 -13.85
N PRO A 97 3.74 -6.88 -14.82
CA PRO A 97 3.39 -6.73 -16.23
C PRO A 97 2.07 -7.47 -16.48
N PRO A 98 1.16 -6.92 -17.31
CA PRO A 98 -0.08 -7.60 -17.62
C PRO A 98 0.32 -8.99 -18.06
N SER A 99 -0.13 -10.02 -17.31
CA SER A 99 0.09 -11.41 -17.66
C SER A 99 -0.13 -11.48 -19.16
N GLN A 100 0.92 -11.80 -19.93
CA GLN A 100 0.77 -12.01 -21.37
C GLN A 100 -0.36 -13.02 -21.46
N LYS A 101 -1.57 -12.56 -21.79
CA LYS A 101 -2.64 -13.43 -22.21
C LYS A 101 -2.00 -14.12 -23.39
N VAL A 102 -1.55 -15.35 -23.20
CA VAL A 102 -1.06 -16.20 -24.27
C VAL A 102 -2.16 -16.13 -25.30
N ARG A 103 -1.90 -15.35 -26.36
CA ARG A 103 -2.85 -15.18 -27.44
C ARG A 103 -3.01 -16.60 -27.96
N PRO A 104 -4.21 -17.21 -27.89
CA PRO A 104 -4.37 -18.52 -28.48
C PRO A 104 -3.86 -18.44 -29.91
N PRO A 105 -3.07 -19.44 -30.37
CA PRO A 105 -2.53 -19.42 -31.71
C PRO A 105 -3.66 -19.15 -32.70
N PRO A 106 -3.42 -18.36 -33.77
CA PRO A 106 -4.43 -18.14 -34.79
C PRO A 106 -4.95 -19.49 -35.29
N PRO A 107 -6.28 -19.66 -35.44
CA PRO A 107 -6.82 -20.91 -35.94
C PRO A 107 -6.24 -21.21 -37.33
N PRO A 108 -5.99 -22.50 -37.67
CA PRO A 108 -5.46 -22.90 -38.97
C PRO A 108 -6.37 -22.42 -40.10
N ALA A 109 -5.75 -22.06 -41.23
CA ALA A 109 -6.37 -21.34 -42.35
C ALA A 109 -7.59 -22.04 -42.97
N ASP A 110 -7.78 -23.33 -42.71
CA ASP A 110 -8.85 -24.13 -43.34
C ASP A 110 -10.10 -24.32 -42.47
N SER A 111 -10.20 -23.62 -41.33
CA SER A 111 -11.38 -23.71 -40.48
C SER A 111 -12.51 -22.78 -40.96
N VAL A 112 -13.33 -23.26 -41.89
CA VAL A 112 -14.61 -22.63 -42.24
C VAL A 112 -15.56 -22.73 -41.03
N THR A 113 -15.58 -21.72 -40.17
CA THR A 113 -16.60 -21.55 -39.14
C THR A 113 -17.37 -20.25 -39.37
N ARG A 114 -18.71 -20.36 -39.33
CA ARG A 114 -19.66 -19.26 -39.50
C ARG A 114 -19.28 -18.07 -38.63
N ARG A 115 -19.16 -16.89 -39.26
CA ARG A 115 -19.03 -15.59 -38.59
C ARG A 115 -20.13 -15.41 -37.55
N VAL A 116 -19.76 -15.26 -36.28
CA VAL A 116 -20.53 -14.49 -35.29
C VAL A 116 -19.68 -13.29 -34.93
N THR A 117 -20.00 -12.15 -35.51
CA THR A 117 -19.38 -10.86 -35.16
C THR A 117 -20.15 -10.26 -33.99
N THR A 118 -19.64 -10.35 -32.78
CA THR A 118 -20.03 -9.45 -31.68
C THR A 118 -18.90 -8.47 -31.44
N ASN A 119 -19.02 -7.27 -32.03
CA ASN A 119 -18.19 -6.13 -31.70
C ASN A 119 -18.58 -5.61 -30.31
N ALA A 120 -17.73 -5.81 -29.31
CA ALA A 120 -17.80 -5.09 -28.03
C ALA A 120 -16.51 -4.27 -27.85
N LYS A 121 -16.42 -3.13 -28.55
CA LYS A 121 -15.49 -2.04 -28.23
C LYS A 121 -16.31 -0.82 -27.83
N ARG A 122 -16.63 -0.65 -26.53
CA ARG A 122 -17.08 0.63 -25.95
C ARG A 122 -17.16 0.55 -24.41
N GLY A 123 -16.02 0.71 -23.75
CA GLY A 123 -15.96 0.93 -22.29
C GLY A 123 -15.18 2.20 -21.88
N VAL A 124 -14.56 2.92 -22.82
CA VAL A 124 -13.62 4.01 -22.52
C VAL A 124 -14.11 5.40 -22.95
N LEU A 125 -15.18 5.49 -23.76
CA LEU A 125 -15.72 6.79 -24.22
C LEU A 125 -16.75 7.43 -23.27
N SER A 126 -17.26 6.71 -22.27
CA SER A 126 -18.40 7.18 -21.45
C SER A 126 -18.03 8.16 -20.33
N LEU A 127 -16.75 8.32 -19.99
CA LEU A 127 -16.33 9.17 -18.86
C LEU A 127 -15.86 10.57 -19.29
N ILE A 128 -15.61 10.79 -20.59
CA ILE A 128 -14.95 12.02 -21.06
C ILE A 128 -15.98 13.07 -21.54
N ASP A 129 -17.23 12.68 -21.78
CA ASP A 129 -18.23 13.57 -22.38
C ASP A 129 -19.19 14.22 -21.37
N THR A 130 -19.16 13.83 -20.10
CA THR A 130 -19.96 14.46 -19.02
C THR A 130 -19.28 15.68 -18.38
N LEU A 131 -18.07 16.04 -18.79
CA LEU A 131 -17.32 17.19 -18.28
C LEU A 131 -17.14 18.32 -19.30
N LYS A 132 -18.16 18.62 -20.11
CA LYS A 132 -18.25 19.92 -20.79
C LYS A 132 -19.65 20.53 -20.69
N GLN A 133 -19.76 21.38 -19.67
CA GLN A 133 -20.42 22.69 -19.68
C GLN A 133 -21.48 22.91 -20.76
N LYS A 134 -22.73 23.10 -20.34
CA LYS A 134 -23.67 23.94 -21.08
C LYS A 134 -24.16 25.08 -20.18
N ARG A 135 -23.66 26.29 -20.47
CA ARG A 135 -24.26 27.57 -20.03
C ARG A 135 -25.67 27.71 -20.63
N PRO A 136 -26.58 28.46 -19.97
CA PRO A 136 -27.92 28.69 -20.48
C PRO A 136 -27.89 29.74 -21.60
N VAL A 137 -28.69 29.55 -22.65
CA VAL A 137 -28.90 30.53 -23.72
C VAL A 137 -30.41 30.67 -23.98
N THR A 138 -30.90 31.87 -23.65
CA THR A 138 -32.09 32.61 -24.13
C THR A 138 -32.15 32.59 -25.68
N GLU A 139 -33.26 32.66 -26.42
CA GLU A 139 -34.45 33.51 -26.31
C GLU A 139 -35.52 33.05 -27.33
N THR A 140 -36.77 33.38 -26.97
CA THR A 140 -38.00 33.69 -27.73
C THR A 140 -38.05 33.65 -29.27
N PRO A 141 -39.25 33.39 -29.83
CA PRO A 141 -39.80 34.18 -30.93
C PRO A 141 -40.53 35.44 -30.46
#